data_AF-A0A1I8A1T9-F1
#
_entry.id   AF-A0A1I8A1T9-F1
#
_cell.length_a   1.000
_cell.length_b   1.000
_cell.length_c   1.000
_cell.angle_alpha   90.00
_cell.angle_beta   90.00
_cell.angle_gamma   90.00
#
_symmetry.space_group_name_H-M   'P 1'
#
loop_
_entity.id
_entity.type
_entity.pdbx_description
1 polymer ?
#
loop_
_entity_poly.entity_id
_entity_poly.type
_entity_poly.pdbx_seq_one_letter_code
_entity_poly.pdbx_strand_id
1 'polypeptide(L)'
;MAAIPVAMDDKTKKEEELATAILNEKKRPNRLIVDQSENDDNSTVAISQAKMDELGLFRGDTVVLKGKKRRQTVAIVLAEDNCSNDRILMNRVVRNNLGVRLGDVVSVTAAPNIPYATRIQVLPIDDTVEGLTG
;
A
#
# COMPACT_ATOMS: atom_id res chain seq x y z
N MET A 1 -13.86 45.99 -21.82
CA MET A 1 -12.70 45.42 -22.55
C MET A 1 -12.77 43.91 -22.39
N ALA A 2 -13.23 43.19 -23.42
CA ALA A 2 -13.37 41.73 -23.38
C ALA A 2 -12.00 41.07 -23.51
N ALA A 3 -11.66 40.18 -22.59
CA ALA A 3 -10.42 39.41 -22.65
C ALA A 3 -10.51 38.40 -23.79
N ILE A 4 -9.60 38.54 -24.77
CA ILE A 4 -9.45 37.61 -25.89
C ILE A 4 -8.79 36.34 -25.34
N PRO A 5 -9.33 35.14 -25.57
CA PRO A 5 -8.68 33.91 -25.15
C PRO A 5 -7.51 33.69 -26.12
N VAL A 6 -6.29 33.95 -25.67
CA VAL A 6 -5.08 33.61 -26.44
C VAL A 6 -4.93 32.09 -26.36
N ALA A 7 -5.23 31.41 -27.47
CA ALA A 7 -4.95 29.99 -27.61
C ALA A 7 -3.44 29.77 -27.50
N MET A 8 -2.97 29.22 -26.39
CA MET A 8 -1.57 28.86 -26.21
C MET A 8 -1.17 27.75 -27.19
N ASP A 9 -0.05 27.94 -27.88
CA ASP A 9 0.54 26.99 -28.84
C ASP A 9 0.80 25.61 -28.21
N ASP A 10 0.59 24.54 -28.97
CA ASP A 10 0.79 23.16 -28.49
C ASP A 10 2.26 22.84 -28.12
N LYS A 11 3.21 23.67 -28.57
CA LYS A 11 4.63 23.55 -28.19
C LYS A 11 4.87 23.99 -26.75
N THR A 12 4.27 25.10 -26.30
CA THR A 12 4.46 25.59 -24.93
C THR A 12 3.77 24.68 -23.92
N LYS A 13 2.61 24.10 -24.27
CA LYS A 13 1.93 23.09 -23.45
C LYS A 13 2.77 21.83 -23.24
N LYS A 14 3.44 21.34 -24.29
CA LYS A 14 4.32 20.16 -24.21
C LYS A 14 5.57 20.43 -23.37
N GLU A 15 6.13 21.64 -23.43
CA GLU A 15 7.26 22.04 -22.59
C GLU A 15 6.85 22.15 -21.11
N GLU A 16 5.66 22.67 -20.81
CA GLU A 16 5.09 22.70 -19.45
C GLU A 16 4.77 21.28 -18.93
N GLU A 17 4.25 20.39 -19.77
CA GLU A 17 4.04 18.98 -19.44
C GLU A 17 5.36 18.22 -19.21
N LEU A 18 6.40 18.49 -20.00
CA LEU A 18 7.73 17.92 -19.79
C LEU A 18 8.38 18.46 -18.51
N ALA A 19 8.22 19.75 -18.21
CA ALA A 19 8.72 20.37 -16.99
C ALA A 19 7.99 19.85 -15.74
N THR A 20 6.71 19.47 -15.84
CA THR A 20 5.91 18.89 -14.74
C THR A 20 5.88 17.36 -14.71
N ALA A 21 6.52 16.68 -15.67
CA ALA A 21 6.51 15.22 -15.79
C ALA A 21 7.06 14.47 -14.55
N ILE A 22 7.87 15.14 -13.72
CA ILE A 22 8.38 14.60 -12.45
C ILE A 22 7.31 14.58 -11.35
N LEU A 23 6.39 15.56 -11.36
CA LEU A 23 5.27 15.67 -10.42
C LEU A 23 4.09 14.77 -10.81
N ASN A 24 3.98 14.40 -12.09
CA ASN A 24 2.95 13.49 -12.56
C ASN A 24 3.11 12.11 -11.90
N GLU A 25 2.04 11.65 -11.25
CA GLU A 25 2.02 10.32 -10.65
C GLU A 25 2.17 9.27 -11.75
N LYS A 26 3.37 8.72 -11.90
CA LYS A 26 3.60 7.56 -12.75
C LYS A 26 2.61 6.47 -12.34
N LYS A 27 1.74 6.05 -13.28
CA LYS A 27 0.82 4.92 -13.10
C LYS A 27 1.66 3.68 -12.79
N ARG A 28 1.84 3.41 -11.50
CA ARG A 28 2.50 2.22 -10.99
C ARG A 28 1.37 1.32 -10.51
N PRO A 29 1.11 0.19 -11.18
CA PRO A 29 -0.01 -0.69 -10.82
C PRO A 29 0.13 -1.23 -9.39
N ASN A 30 1.34 -1.21 -8.85
CA ASN A 30 1.66 -1.67 -7.51
C ASN A 30 1.30 -0.67 -6.39
N ARG A 31 0.78 0.52 -6.71
CA ARG A 31 0.35 1.52 -5.71
C ARG A 31 -1.13 1.36 -5.42
N LEU A 32 -1.47 1.03 -4.18
CA LEU A 32 -2.85 0.84 -3.71
C LEU A 32 -3.16 1.82 -2.58
N ILE A 33 -4.42 2.22 -2.50
CA ILE A 33 -4.93 3.12 -1.47
C ILE A 33 -5.36 2.29 -0.25
N VAL A 34 -4.90 2.70 0.93
CA VAL A 34 -5.20 2.00 2.19
C VAL A 34 -6.64 2.24 2.60
N ASP A 35 -7.36 1.14 2.86
CA ASP A 35 -8.71 1.15 3.38
C ASP A 35 -8.86 0.17 4.58
N GLN A 36 -9.97 0.25 5.30
CA GLN A 36 -10.21 -0.50 6.52
C GLN A 36 -10.70 -1.92 6.20
N SER A 37 -9.99 -2.94 6.71
CA SER A 37 -10.49 -4.32 6.70
C SER A 37 -11.42 -4.59 7.89
N GLU A 38 -12.40 -5.47 7.70
CA GLU A 38 -13.18 -6.09 8.79
C GLU A 38 -12.45 -7.30 9.41
N ASN A 39 -11.39 -7.81 8.76
CA ASN A 39 -10.61 -8.93 9.28
C ASN A 39 -9.60 -8.45 10.34
N ASP A 40 -9.60 -9.14 11.49
CA ASP A 40 -8.72 -8.84 12.62
C ASP A 40 -7.34 -9.54 12.56
N ASP A 41 -7.08 -10.39 11.57
CA ASP A 41 -5.77 -11.03 11.43
C ASP A 41 -4.67 -10.01 11.04
N ASN A 42 -3.65 -9.93 11.89
CA ASN A 42 -2.52 -9.02 11.74
C ASN A 42 -1.54 -9.39 10.61
N SER A 43 -1.69 -10.58 10.03
CA SER A 43 -0.79 -11.12 9.01
C SER A 43 -1.37 -11.11 7.60
N THR A 44 -2.62 -10.65 7.43
CA THR A 44 -3.33 -10.73 6.15
C THR A 44 -3.69 -9.36 5.60
N VAL A 45 -3.75 -9.28 4.28
CA VAL A 45 -4.28 -8.13 3.54
C VAL A 45 -5.22 -8.61 2.44
N ALA A 46 -6.28 -7.86 2.20
CA ALA A 46 -7.25 -8.19 1.15
C ALA A 46 -7.15 -7.20 -0.01
N ILE A 47 -7.21 -7.75 -1.23
CA ILE A 47 -7.26 -7.01 -2.49
C ILE A 47 -8.33 -7.64 -3.39
N SER A 48 -8.79 -6.86 -4.39
CA SER A 48 -9.66 -7.38 -5.44
C SER A 48 -8.98 -8.48 -6.27
N GLN A 49 -9.75 -9.47 -6.69
CA GLN A 49 -9.28 -10.54 -7.58
C GLN A 49 -8.66 -9.99 -8.87
N ALA A 50 -9.29 -8.97 -9.49
CA ALA A 50 -8.78 -8.37 -10.72
C ALA A 50 -7.38 -7.74 -10.51
N LYS A 51 -7.14 -7.19 -9.31
CA LYS A 51 -5.86 -6.56 -8.99
C LYS A 51 -4.78 -7.59 -8.67
N MET A 52 -5.18 -8.69 -8.05
CA MET A 52 -4.33 -9.85 -7.82
C MET A 52 -3.80 -10.41 -9.15
N ASP A 53 -4.68 -10.59 -10.14
CA ASP A 53 -4.32 -11.09 -11.47
C ASP A 53 -3.39 -10.11 -12.22
N GLU A 54 -3.64 -8.80 -12.13
CA GLU A 54 -2.80 -7.76 -12.76
C GLU A 54 -1.37 -7.74 -12.18
N LEU A 55 -1.24 -8.00 -10.87
CA LEU A 55 0.04 -8.06 -10.17
C LEU A 55 0.72 -9.43 -10.30
N GLY A 56 0.05 -10.43 -10.88
CA GLY A 56 0.52 -11.81 -10.96
C GLY A 56 0.67 -12.47 -9.59
N LEU A 57 -0.15 -12.07 -8.63
CA LEU A 57 -0.21 -12.64 -7.28
C LEU A 57 -1.27 -13.75 -7.26
N PHE A 58 -1.11 -14.72 -6.37
CA PHE A 58 -2.11 -15.72 -6.08
C PHE A 58 -2.59 -15.64 -4.63
N ARG A 59 -3.75 -16.24 -4.36
CA ARG A 59 -4.30 -16.34 -3.01
C ARG A 59 -3.33 -17.13 -2.13
N GLY A 60 -2.89 -16.52 -1.02
CA GLY A 60 -1.93 -17.11 -0.10
C GLY A 60 -0.47 -16.72 -0.38
N ASP A 61 -0.20 -15.93 -1.42
CA ASP A 61 1.15 -15.42 -1.67
C ASP A 61 1.58 -14.42 -0.60
N THR A 62 2.87 -14.40 -0.37
CA THR A 62 3.52 -13.45 0.53
C THR A 62 3.93 -12.19 -0.23
N VAL A 63 3.55 -11.05 0.31
CA VAL A 63 3.90 -9.74 -0.24
C VAL A 63 4.62 -8.88 0.77
N VAL A 64 5.53 -8.07 0.25
CA VAL A 64 6.16 -6.97 0.98
C VAL A 64 5.39 -5.69 0.67
N LEU A 65 4.84 -5.11 1.72
CA LEU A 65 4.20 -3.81 1.72
C LEU A 65 5.23 -2.76 2.11
N LYS A 66 5.38 -1.72 1.30
CA LYS A 66 6.20 -0.55 1.65
C LYS A 66 5.28 0.64 1.93
N GLY A 67 5.43 1.19 3.12
CA GLY A 67 4.69 2.34 3.60
C GLY A 67 5.52 3.62 3.59
N LYS A 68 5.17 4.54 4.48
CA LYS A 68 5.90 5.82 4.67
C LYS A 68 7.13 5.61 5.54
N LYS A 69 8.01 6.61 5.59
CA LYS A 69 9.22 6.63 6.45
C LYS A 69 10.10 5.37 6.33
N ARG A 70 10.18 4.79 5.11
CA ARG A 70 10.93 3.55 4.81
C ARG A 70 10.51 2.33 5.65
N ARG A 71 9.31 2.35 6.24
CA ARG A 71 8.75 1.20 6.96
C ARG A 71 8.25 0.17 5.96
N GLN A 72 8.48 -1.10 6.29
CA GLN A 72 8.08 -2.24 5.46
C GLN A 72 7.46 -3.31 6.35
N THR A 73 6.52 -4.05 5.80
CA THR A 73 5.84 -5.14 6.50
C THR A 73 5.55 -6.25 5.51
N VAL A 74 5.60 -7.49 5.97
CA VAL A 74 5.24 -8.67 5.19
C VAL A 74 3.82 -9.08 5.57
N ALA A 75 3.00 -9.41 4.57
CA ALA A 75 1.66 -9.92 4.77
C ALA A 75 1.32 -10.98 3.73
N ILE A 76 0.30 -11.79 4.03
CA ILE A 76 -0.28 -12.77 3.12
C ILE A 76 -1.46 -12.11 2.41
N VAL A 77 -1.54 -12.29 1.09
CA VAL A 77 -2.62 -11.70 0.28
C VAL A 77 -3.80 -12.66 0.19
N LEU A 78 -4.99 -12.13 0.46
CA LEU A 78 -6.27 -12.78 0.25
C LEU A 78 -7.06 -12.02 -0.83
N ALA A 79 -7.83 -12.78 -1.60
CA ALA A 79 -8.78 -12.21 -2.55
C ALA A 79 -10.10 -11.90 -1.84
N GLU A 80 -10.65 -10.71 -2.08
CA GLU A 80 -11.96 -10.29 -1.59
C GLU A 80 -12.73 -9.56 -2.70
N ASP A 81 -13.96 -10.01 -2.96
CA ASP A 81 -14.75 -9.56 -4.11
C ASP A 81 -15.44 -8.21 -3.88
N ASN A 82 -15.57 -7.77 -2.62
CA ASN A 82 -16.26 -6.53 -2.26
C ASN A 82 -15.32 -5.29 -2.27
N CYS A 83 -14.07 -5.47 -2.72
CA CYS A 83 -13.06 -4.42 -2.74
C CYS A 83 -12.93 -3.75 -4.10
N SER A 84 -12.76 -2.43 -4.12
CA SER A 84 -12.37 -1.72 -5.34
C SER A 84 -10.92 -2.07 -5.74
N ASN A 85 -10.65 -2.17 -7.04
CA ASN A 85 -9.35 -2.60 -7.57
C ASN A 85 -8.15 -1.71 -7.16
N ASP A 86 -8.39 -0.45 -6.80
CA ASP A 86 -7.34 0.50 -6.39
C ASP A 86 -7.09 0.52 -4.89
N ARG A 87 -7.85 -0.27 -4.10
CA ARG A 87 -7.75 -0.29 -2.65
C ARG A 87 -7.14 -1.58 -2.13
N ILE A 88 -6.52 -1.46 -0.96
CA ILE A 88 -6.01 -2.57 -0.16
C ILE A 88 -6.59 -2.45 1.24
N LEU A 89 -7.22 -3.52 1.69
CA LEU A 89 -7.77 -3.59 3.04
C LEU A 89 -6.72 -4.16 3.99
N MET A 90 -6.49 -3.46 5.09
CA MET A 90 -5.57 -3.89 6.13
C MET A 90 -6.02 -3.42 7.52
N ASN A 91 -5.70 -4.20 8.56
CA ASN A 91 -6.01 -3.88 9.94
C ASN A 91 -5.13 -2.73 10.48
N ARG A 92 -5.56 -2.12 11.60
CA ARG A 92 -4.88 -1.06 12.33
C ARG A 92 -3.43 -1.41 12.67
N VAL A 93 -3.13 -2.66 13.03
CA VAL A 93 -1.77 -3.10 13.36
C VAL A 93 -0.84 -2.98 12.15
N VAL A 94 -1.27 -3.47 10.99
CA VAL A 94 -0.50 -3.37 9.73
C VAL A 94 -0.29 -1.91 9.34
N ARG A 95 -1.30 -1.05 9.49
CA ARG A 95 -1.17 0.40 9.23
C ARG A 95 -0.18 1.07 10.17
N ASN A 96 -0.20 0.75 11.45
CA ASN A 96 0.74 1.28 12.44
C ASN A 96 2.18 0.85 12.12
N ASN A 97 2.37 -0.41 11.72
CA ASN A 97 3.67 -0.94 11.28
C ASN A 97 4.19 -0.22 10.03
N LEU A 98 3.32 0.11 9.08
CA LEU A 98 3.67 0.86 7.86
C LEU A 98 3.73 2.38 8.05
N GLY A 99 3.20 2.91 9.15
CA GLY A 99 3.12 4.35 9.44
C GLY A 99 2.16 5.11 8.50
N VAL A 100 1.06 4.46 8.09
CA VAL A 100 0.08 4.99 7.13
C VAL A 100 -1.29 5.19 7.78
N ARG A 101 -2.11 6.07 7.20
CA ARG A 101 -3.51 6.30 7.57
C ARG A 101 -4.44 5.83 6.46
N LEU A 102 -5.75 5.78 6.73
CA LEU A 102 -6.76 5.54 5.70
C LEU A 102 -6.63 6.59 4.59
N GLY A 103 -6.70 6.17 3.33
CA GLY A 103 -6.52 7.03 2.16
C GLY A 103 -5.06 7.27 1.75
N ASP A 104 -4.08 6.82 2.55
CA ASP A 104 -2.67 6.86 2.12
C ASP A 104 -2.39 5.80 1.05
N VAL A 105 -1.33 6.02 0.27
CA VAL A 105 -0.90 5.08 -0.77
C VAL A 105 0.26 4.22 -0.27
N VAL A 106 0.16 2.91 -0.47
CA VAL A 106 1.20 1.91 -0.19
C VAL A 106 1.62 1.22 -1.47
N SER A 107 2.85 0.69 -1.51
CA SER A 107 3.30 -0.14 -2.64
C SER A 107 3.38 -1.60 -2.26
N VAL A 108 2.80 -2.47 -3.09
CA VAL A 108 2.82 -3.93 -2.94
C VAL A 108 3.89 -4.54 -3.84
N THR A 109 4.62 -5.54 -3.37
CA THR A 109 5.58 -6.29 -4.19
C THR A 109 5.59 -7.75 -3.74
N ALA A 110 5.54 -8.69 -4.69
CA ALA A 110 5.65 -10.12 -4.40
C ALA A 110 6.98 -10.45 -3.74
N ALA A 111 6.96 -11.34 -2.74
CA ALA A 111 8.15 -11.78 -2.02
C ALA A 111 8.19 -13.31 -1.86
N PRO A 112 8.38 -14.06 -2.97
CA PRO A 112 8.26 -15.53 -2.95
C PRO A 112 9.34 -16.25 -2.13
N ASN A 113 10.48 -15.60 -1.87
CA ASN A 113 11.64 -16.21 -1.21
C ASN A 113 11.82 -15.74 0.23
N ILE A 114 10.81 -15.91 1.07
CA ILE A 114 10.93 -15.63 2.51
C ILE A 114 11.43 -16.89 3.21
N PRO A 115 12.66 -16.90 3.76
CA PRO A 115 13.19 -18.04 4.47
C PRO A 115 12.48 -18.23 5.82
N TYR A 116 12.42 -19.48 6.28
CA TYR A 116 11.95 -19.77 7.63
C TYR A 116 12.90 -19.21 8.69
N ALA A 117 12.33 -18.55 9.69
CA ALA A 117 13.10 -18.04 10.82
C ALA A 117 13.57 -19.19 11.72
N THR A 118 14.84 -19.18 12.11
CA THR A 118 15.41 -20.16 13.06
C THR A 118 15.15 -19.78 14.52
N ARG A 119 15.11 -18.48 14.81
CA ARG A 119 14.82 -17.93 16.14
C ARG A 119 14.24 -16.53 16.00
N ILE A 120 13.26 -16.20 16.83
CA ILE A 120 12.67 -14.87 16.92
C ILE A 120 12.76 -14.42 18.38
N GLN A 121 13.10 -13.16 18.62
CA GLN A 121 13.04 -12.53 19.94
C GLN A 121 11.91 -11.52 19.94
N VAL A 122 10.95 -11.69 20.83
CA VAL A 122 9.82 -10.78 21.02
C VAL A 122 9.85 -10.29 22.46
N LEU A 123 9.73 -8.98 22.62
CA LEU A 123 9.63 -8.32 23.93
C LEU A 123 8.24 -7.69 24.02
N PRO A 124 7.53 -7.84 25.15
CA PRO A 124 6.29 -7.12 25.36
C PRO A 124 6.57 -5.62 25.53
N ILE A 125 5.54 -4.80 25.38
CA ILE A 125 5.62 -3.36 25.63
C ILE A 125 5.39 -3.14 27.13
N ASP A 126 6.23 -2.33 27.77
CA ASP A 126 6.18 -2.05 29.21
C ASP A 126 4.76 -1.67 29.69
N ASP A 127 4.09 -0.77 28.97
CA ASP A 127 2.72 -0.32 29.28
C ASP A 127 1.65 -1.44 29.20
N THR A 128 1.96 -2.56 28.54
CA THR A 128 1.02 -3.69 28.36
C THR A 128 1.24 -4.84 29.34
N VAL A 129 2.29 -4.78 30.16
CA VAL A 129 2.63 -5.84 31.14
C VAL A 129 2.34 -5.43 32.59
N GLU A 130 1.83 -4.22 32.82
CA GLU A 130 1.42 -3.78 34.15
C GLU A 130 0.32 -4.69 34.71
N GLY A 131 0.62 -5.37 35.82
CA GLY A 131 -0.33 -6.26 36.52
C GLY A 131 -0.36 -7.71 36.01
N LEU A 132 0.43 -8.06 34.99
CA LEU A 132 0.64 -9.44 34.57
C LEU A 132 1.86 -10.01 35.31
N THR A 133 1.61 -10.82 36.33
CA THR A 133 2.65 -11.61 37.01
C THR A 133 2.55 -13.07 36.57
N GLY A 134 3.63 -13.56 35.94
CA GLY A 134 3.98 -14.98 35.77
C GLY A 134 2.92 -15.86 35.13
#